data_AF-A0AAD6WHX6-F1
#
_entry.id   AF-A0AAD6WHX6-F1
#
_cell.length_a   1.000
_cell.length_b   1.000
_cell.length_c   1.000
_cell.angle_alpha   90.00
_cell.angle_beta   90.00
_cell.angle_gamma   90.00
#
_symmetry.space_group_name_H-M   'P 1'
#
loop_
_entity.id
_entity.type
_entity.pdbx_description
1 polymer ?
#
loop_
_entity_poly.entity_id
_entity_poly.type
_entity_poly.pdbx_seq_one_letter_code
_entity_poly.pdbx_strand_id
1 'polypeptide(L)'
;MAIRGPLLVLFLALICLVATIHGAKPSPLVPFSRSSFPPGFLFGAGSAAYQIEGAALIDGRGFSIWDKFTREHPGNREGLLFIV
;
A
#
# COMPACT_ATOMS: atom_id res chain seq x y z
N MET A 1 -54.00 -8.03 20.34
CA MET A 1 -52.59 -8.50 20.37
C MET A 1 -51.72 -7.92 19.23
N ALA A 2 -52.07 -6.78 18.61
CA ALA A 2 -51.32 -6.23 17.46
C ALA A 2 -50.37 -5.06 17.80
N ILE A 3 -50.49 -4.47 19.00
CA ILE A 3 -49.79 -3.22 19.38
C ILE A 3 -48.37 -3.48 19.91
N ARG A 4 -48.04 -4.72 20.31
CA ARG A 4 -46.72 -5.08 20.87
C ARG A 4 -45.62 -5.20 19.81
N GLY A 5 -45.97 -5.56 18.58
CA GLY A 5 -45.04 -5.64 17.44
C GLY A 5 -44.42 -4.29 17.05
N PRO A 6 -45.21 -3.25 16.74
CA PRO A 6 -44.66 -1.96 16.32
C PRO A 6 -43.86 -1.26 17.43
N LEU A 7 -44.24 -1.45 18.70
CA LEU A 7 -43.52 -0.88 19.84
C LEU A 7 -42.11 -1.47 19.99
N LEU A 8 -41.95 -2.78 19.79
CA LEU A 8 -40.64 -3.45 19.85
C LEU A 8 -39.73 -2.98 18.69
N VAL A 9 -40.29 -2.81 17.50
CA VAL A 9 -39.55 -2.32 16.33
C VAL A 9 -39.07 -0.88 16.56
N LEU A 10 -39.92 -0.01 17.11
CA LEU A 10 -39.54 1.37 17.45
C LEU A 10 -38.46 1.41 18.53
N PHE A 11 -38.54 0.53 19.53
CA PHE A 11 -37.53 0.42 20.59
C PHE A 11 -36.18 -0.07 20.06
N LEU A 12 -36.18 -1.07 19.18
CA LEU A 12 -34.96 -1.55 18.51
C LEU A 12 -34.37 -0.50 17.57
N ALA A 13 -35.22 0.24 16.84
CA ALA A 13 -34.79 1.35 15.99
C ALA A 13 -34.16 2.48 16.83
N LEU A 14 -34.72 2.78 18.00
CA LEU A 14 -34.18 3.77 18.93
C LEU A 14 -32.82 3.31 19.51
N ILE A 15 -32.69 2.03 19.88
CA ILE A 15 -31.40 1.47 20.33
C ILE A 15 -30.35 1.57 19.23
N CYS A 16 -30.71 1.23 17.99
CA CYS A 16 -29.82 1.32 16.84
C CYS A 16 -29.39 2.78 16.57
N LEU A 17 -30.33 3.72 16.69
CA LEU A 17 -30.07 5.16 16.57
C LEU A 17 -29.15 5.68 17.70
N VAL A 18 -29.37 5.25 18.94
CA VAL A 18 -28.52 5.65 20.07
C VAL A 18 -27.13 5.05 19.95
N ALA A 19 -27.01 3.82 19.45
CA ALA A 19 -25.74 3.15 19.21
C ALA A 19 -24.93 3.81 18.07
N THR A 20 -25.59 4.38 17.05
CA THR A 20 -24.90 5.13 15.99
C THR A 20 -24.47 6.53 16.44
N ILE A 21 -25.20 7.15 17.37
CA ILE A 21 -24.84 8.47 17.95
C ILE A 21 -23.64 8.37 18.91
N HIS A 22 -23.47 7.25 19.63
CA HIS A 22 -22.28 6.98 20.44
C HIS A 22 -21.08 6.51 19.60
N GLY A 23 -20.97 7.04 18.37
CA GLY A 23 -19.93 6.75 17.39
C GLY A 23 -18.59 6.54 18.08
N ALA A 24 -17.99 5.38 17.80
CA ALA A 24 -16.69 4.98 18.32
C ALA A 24 -15.76 6.20 18.33
N LYS A 25 -15.31 6.62 19.52
CA LYS A 25 -14.28 7.65 19.62
C LYS A 25 -13.13 7.17 18.74
N PRO A 26 -12.73 7.92 17.69
CA PRO A 26 -11.56 7.53 16.94
C PRO A 26 -10.43 7.41 17.94
N SER A 27 -9.83 6.22 18.02
CA SER A 27 -8.61 6.01 18.81
C SER A 27 -7.65 7.15 18.47
N PRO A 28 -6.97 7.76 19.45
CA PRO A 28 -6.00 8.81 19.13
C PRO A 28 -5.03 8.22 18.12
N LEU A 29 -5.08 8.75 16.90
CA LEU A 29 -4.13 8.39 15.86
C LEU A 29 -2.79 8.86 16.39
N VAL A 30 -1.96 7.94 16.91
CA VAL A 30 -0.58 8.28 17.23
C VAL A 30 0.06 8.65 15.90
N PRO A 31 0.49 9.92 15.70
CA PRO A 31 1.05 10.32 14.43
C PRO A 31 2.34 9.51 14.20
N PHE A 32 2.31 8.59 13.23
CA PHE A 32 3.50 7.84 12.85
C PHE A 32 4.42 8.78 12.09
N SER A 33 5.59 9.07 12.65
CA SER A 33 6.51 10.05 12.09
C SER A 33 7.96 9.65 12.34
N ARG A 34 8.91 10.46 11.84
CA ARG A 34 10.34 10.21 12.03
C ARG A 34 10.76 10.13 13.51
N SER A 35 10.04 10.80 14.41
CA SER A 35 10.32 10.75 15.85
C SER A 35 9.98 9.40 16.50
N SER A 36 9.29 8.51 15.79
CA SER A 36 9.03 7.14 16.24
C SER A 36 10.26 6.23 16.11
N PHE A 37 11.36 6.70 15.49
CA PHE A 37 12.60 5.96 15.28
C PHE A 37 13.75 6.55 16.12
N PRO A 38 14.80 5.77 16.46
CA PRO A 38 15.94 6.28 17.21
C PRO A 38 16.63 7.48 16.54
N PRO A 39 17.25 8.38 17.32
CA PRO A 39 18.08 9.45 16.76
C PRO A 39 19.15 8.88 15.82
N GLY A 40 19.29 9.48 14.64
CA GLY A 40 20.24 9.02 13.63
C GLY A 40 19.73 7.89 12.72
N PHE A 41 18.46 7.45 12.84
CA PHE A 41 17.88 6.51 11.89
C PHE A 41 17.90 7.09 10.46
N LEU A 42 18.50 6.32 9.55
CA LEU A 42 18.65 6.68 8.14
C LEU A 42 17.48 6.14 7.33
N PHE A 43 16.74 7.04 6.71
CA PHE A 43 15.77 6.73 5.67
C PHE A 43 16.40 7.08 4.33
N GLY A 44 16.30 6.17 3.37
CA GLY A 44 16.83 6.36 2.03
C GLY A 44 16.02 5.58 0.99
N ALA A 45 16.39 5.75 -0.27
CA ALA A 45 15.85 5.01 -1.41
C ALA A 45 17.00 4.36 -2.17
N GLY A 46 16.73 3.23 -2.83
CA GLY A 46 17.69 2.50 -3.67
C GLY A 46 17.16 2.33 -5.10
N SER A 47 18.07 2.13 -6.05
CA SER A 47 17.76 1.87 -7.46
C SER A 47 18.80 0.91 -8.07
N ALA A 48 18.44 0.23 -9.15
CA ALA A 48 19.39 -0.59 -9.93
C ALA A 48 19.63 -0.04 -11.34
N ALA A 49 20.88 -0.15 -11.82
CA ALA A 49 21.33 0.39 -13.10
C ALA A 49 20.43 -0.01 -14.28
N TYR A 50 20.11 -1.31 -14.41
CA TYR A 50 19.30 -1.81 -15.54
C TYR A 50 17.88 -1.23 -15.58
N GLN A 51 17.33 -0.85 -14.42
CA GLN A 51 15.97 -0.31 -14.33
C GLN A 51 15.91 1.17 -14.66
N ILE A 52 16.97 1.94 -14.37
CA ILE A 52 16.90 3.40 -14.38
C ILE A 52 17.84 4.07 -15.39
N GLU A 53 19.00 3.49 -15.71
CA GLU A 53 20.02 4.19 -16.52
C GLU A 53 19.67 4.22 -18.01
N GLY A 54 19.07 3.14 -18.53
CA GLY A 54 18.84 2.99 -19.96
C GLY A 54 20.17 2.85 -20.73
N ALA A 55 20.31 3.57 -21.86
CA ALA A 55 21.58 3.69 -22.60
C ALA A 55 22.29 2.35 -22.91
N ALA A 56 21.53 1.25 -23.05
CA ALA A 56 22.09 -0.10 -23.05
C ALA A 56 23.07 -0.40 -24.20
N LEU A 57 23.01 0.38 -25.28
CA LEU A 57 23.76 0.19 -26.53
C LEU A 57 24.59 1.42 -26.96
N ILE A 58 24.79 2.39 -26.08
CA ILE A 58 25.58 3.60 -26.39
C ILE A 58 26.85 3.67 -25.55
N ASP A 59 27.79 4.53 -25.95
CA ASP A 59 29.01 4.88 -25.22
C ASP A 59 29.91 3.70 -24.81
N GLY A 60 29.89 2.62 -25.59
CA GLY A 60 30.77 1.46 -25.38
C GLY A 60 30.39 0.59 -24.18
N ARG A 61 29.17 0.72 -23.63
CA ARG A 61 28.67 -0.14 -22.56
C ARG A 61 28.70 -1.62 -23.00
N GLY A 62 29.28 -2.47 -22.15
CA GLY A 62 29.31 -3.92 -22.36
C GLY A 62 27.94 -4.58 -22.19
N PHE A 63 27.72 -5.68 -22.92
CA PHE A 63 26.46 -6.40 -22.89
C PHE A 63 26.28 -7.15 -21.55
N SER A 64 25.17 -6.92 -20.86
CA SER A 64 24.83 -7.60 -19.61
C SER A 64 23.98 -8.85 -19.85
N ILE A 65 23.88 -9.72 -18.83
CA ILE A 65 22.98 -10.89 -18.87
C ILE A 65 21.53 -10.45 -19.06
N TRP A 66 21.14 -9.34 -18.45
CA TRP A 66 19.79 -8.79 -18.58
C TRP A 66 19.48 -8.35 -20.01
N ASP A 67 20.44 -7.75 -20.72
CA ASP A 67 20.26 -7.41 -22.15
C ASP A 67 19.99 -8.65 -23.02
N LYS A 68 20.64 -9.77 -22.70
CA LYS A 68 20.43 -11.04 -23.40
C LYS A 68 19.04 -11.58 -23.12
N PHE A 69 18.71 -11.67 -21.83
CA PHE A 69 17.47 -12.26 -21.35
C PHE A 69 16.23 -11.54 -21.88
N THR A 70 16.21 -10.20 -21.83
CA THR A 70 15.07 -9.39 -22.27
C THR A 70 14.84 -9.46 -23.77
N ARG A 71 15.93 -9.56 -24.55
CA ARG A 71 15.87 -9.71 -26.01
C ARG A 71 15.38 -11.10 -26.43
N GLU A 72 15.81 -12.14 -25.72
CA GLU A 72 15.46 -13.53 -26.03
C GLU A 72 14.04 -13.91 -25.56
N HIS A 73 13.50 -13.23 -24.54
CA HIS A 73 12.21 -13.58 -23.92
C HIS A 73 11.26 -12.37 -23.80
N PRO A 74 10.79 -11.79 -24.92
CA PRO A 74 9.98 -10.57 -24.91
C PRO A 74 8.60 -10.71 -24.23
N GLY A 75 8.14 -11.93 -23.95
CA GLY A 75 6.92 -12.22 -23.20
C GLY A 75 7.09 -12.24 -21.67
N ASN A 76 8.32 -12.29 -21.16
CA ASN A 76 8.62 -12.42 -19.72
C ASN A 76 9.02 -11.09 -19.07
N ARG A 77 8.42 -9.97 -19.51
CA ARG A 77 8.77 -8.62 -19.04
C ARG A 77 8.40 -8.37 -17.58
N GLU A 78 7.44 -9.13 -17.05
CA GLU A 78 7.01 -9.08 -15.65
C GLU A 78 8.16 -9.40 -14.68
N GLY A 79 9.10 -10.29 -15.05
CA GLY A 79 10.23 -10.69 -14.18
C GLY A 79 11.29 -9.62 -13.95
N LEU A 80 11.33 -8.58 -14.79
CA LEU A 80 12.29 -7.46 -14.68
C LEU A 80 11.78 -6.35 -13.77
N LEU A 81 10.46 -6.28 -13.56
CA LEU A 81 9.85 -5.30 -12.67
C LEU A 81 10.12 -5.59 -11.19
N PHE A 82 10.52 -6.81 -10.84
CA PHE A 82 10.70 -7.26 -9.44
C PHE A 82 12.13 -7.17 -8.90
N ILE A 83 13.04 -6.48 -9.59
CA ILE A 83 14.41 -6.27 -9.08
C ILE A 83 14.50 -4.94 -8.34
N VAL A 84 13.70 -4.76 -7.28
CA VAL A 84 14.04 -3.89 -6.13
C VAL A 84 13.57 -4.60 -4.88
#